data_AF-A0A378I8D1-F1
#
_entry.id   AF-A0A378I8D1-F1
#
_cell.length_a   1.000
_cell.length_b   1.000
_cell.length_c   1.000
_cell.angle_alpha   90.00
_cell.angle_beta   90.00
_cell.angle_gamma   90.00
#
_symmetry.space_group_name_H-M   'P 1'
#
loop_
_entity.id
_entity.type
_entity.pdbx_description
1 polymer ?
#
loop_
_entity_poly.entity_id
_entity_poly.type
_entity_poly.pdbx_seq_one_letter_code
_entity_poly.pdbx_strand_id
1 'polypeptide(L)'
;MPRRRAIAVDLDNCLLNPAFYRRIQGVEPETTHLQNALAEQVKSINPEGKDEDKLGVEQLKQLVAARVNYLDKLNQEFIASNQPVITLFNGNKHLYASTDTYLFSNRQSLSDDMTNSNINKSGSGFHYYRLFSQHIGATPSFMLMSDIFTNSPYGSSLKVILGFLDAANDYDANKVKAARENNFKAPEWMHDRLKLIIAFAQMFDFAQRFPDDNGEKHDFFILDDKAQILDALHAYLKMYPGLIPSNIRLHLIRYEGSLNPDGTPIAKVIHYYTPLEGTGNLNIDYKAEVKNMAAVTIVKTVQSGTDLITPDCRPISNYEQAYVANFNCSEVNCIDHYRPGDIGSVAEPRPQKVNEISATSSKKESFMERMGSLAQMVVGKGKEKDPEKGKERDTEMGMSKYAQKAKSFPTQPQAATPTVLGKASSLPGVTPNPELNSDSDDYDVTALDPLMPAPPKSTSSSSSITHHSFFKASTKPTGMTTTAREASLLSKHRGVINKEPDKEGDNSPTPH
;
A
#
# COMPACT_ATOMS: atom_id res chain seq x y z
N MET A 1 -29.46 -5.91 1.37
CA MET A 1 -28.40 -6.20 2.36
C MET A 1 -27.75 -4.90 2.77
N PRO A 2 -27.15 -4.78 3.96
CA PRO A 2 -26.49 -3.52 4.32
C PRO A 2 -25.32 -3.27 3.38
N ARG A 3 -25.15 -2.00 3.01
CA ARG A 3 -24.02 -1.49 2.23
C ARG A 3 -22.69 -2.00 2.80
N ARG A 4 -21.69 -2.24 1.96
CA ARG A 4 -20.32 -2.53 2.39
C ARG A 4 -19.41 -1.37 2.05
N ARG A 5 -18.26 -1.32 2.71
CA ARG A 5 -17.22 -0.37 2.32
C ARG A 5 -15.83 -1.00 2.28
N ALA A 6 -14.99 -0.43 1.43
CA ALA A 6 -13.55 -0.63 1.44
C ALA A 6 -12.84 0.71 1.62
N ILE A 7 -11.69 0.70 2.28
CA ILE A 7 -10.86 1.87 2.58
C ILE A 7 -9.44 1.58 2.12
N ALA A 8 -9.05 2.14 0.99
CA ALA A 8 -7.71 2.09 0.45
C ALA A 8 -6.93 3.31 0.92
N VAL A 9 -5.80 3.09 1.60
CA VAL A 9 -5.09 4.17 2.30
C VAL A 9 -3.60 4.21 1.95
N ASP A 10 -3.10 5.40 1.65
CA ASP A 10 -1.65 5.61 1.57
C ASP A 10 -1.02 5.56 2.97
N LEU A 11 0.13 4.92 3.08
CA LEU A 11 0.88 4.91 4.33
C LEU A 11 1.80 6.10 4.43
N ASP A 12 2.52 6.42 3.37
CA ASP A 12 3.54 7.44 3.41
C ASP A 12 2.88 8.82 3.43
N ASN A 13 3.23 9.66 4.41
CA ASN A 13 2.70 11.01 4.62
C ASN A 13 1.20 11.14 4.94
N CYS A 14 0.38 10.12 4.64
CA CYS A 14 -1.03 10.07 5.01
C CYS A 14 -1.21 9.46 6.43
N LEU A 15 -0.91 8.17 6.64
CA LEU A 15 -0.96 7.56 7.98
C LEU A 15 0.34 7.75 8.77
N LEU A 16 1.49 7.65 8.11
CA LEU A 16 2.80 8.01 8.66
C LEU A 16 3.08 9.48 8.31
N ASN A 17 2.28 10.38 8.87
CA ASN A 17 2.31 11.81 8.57
C ASN A 17 3.37 12.57 9.41
N PRO A 18 3.64 13.85 9.11
CA PRO A 18 4.61 14.65 9.87
C PRO A 18 4.32 14.71 11.37
N ALA A 19 3.05 14.63 11.79
CA ALA A 19 2.71 14.61 13.21
C ALA A 19 3.25 13.34 13.89
N PHE A 20 3.08 12.18 13.25
CA PHE A 20 3.66 10.93 13.72
C PHE A 20 5.19 11.02 13.78
N TYR A 21 5.84 11.46 12.70
CA TYR A 21 7.31 11.57 12.67
C TYR A 21 7.87 12.49 13.75
N ARG A 22 7.25 13.65 13.99
CA ARG A 22 7.66 14.57 15.05
C ARG A 22 7.53 13.96 16.44
N ARG A 23 6.48 13.18 16.68
CA ARG A 23 6.26 12.50 17.96
C ARG A 23 7.32 11.41 18.20
N ILE A 24 7.70 10.66 17.18
CA ILE A 24 8.69 9.57 17.34
C ILE A 24 10.14 10.06 17.36
N GLN A 25 10.47 11.22 16.77
CA GLN A 25 11.81 11.82 16.88
C GLN A 25 12.20 12.13 18.34
N GLY A 26 11.23 12.33 19.23
CA GLY A 26 11.46 12.44 20.68
C GLY A 26 11.61 11.10 21.41
N VAL A 27 11.30 9.98 20.75
CA VAL A 27 11.33 8.62 21.32
C VAL A 27 12.66 7.92 21.04
N GLU A 28 13.38 8.28 19.96
CA GLU A 28 14.66 7.67 19.57
C GLU A 28 15.83 7.76 20.58
N PRO A 29 16.04 8.86 21.35
CA PRO A 29 17.27 9.01 22.14
C PRO A 29 17.49 7.89 23.18
N GLU A 30 16.40 7.32 23.72
CA GLU A 30 16.47 6.27 24.74
C GLU A 30 16.75 4.89 24.13
N THR A 31 16.27 4.59 22.91
CA THR A 31 16.32 3.25 22.33
C THR A 31 17.59 2.97 21.54
N THR A 32 18.13 3.96 20.82
CA THR A 32 19.43 3.81 20.12
C THR A 32 20.57 3.58 21.11
N HIS A 33 20.52 4.25 22.27
CA HIS A 33 21.48 4.04 23.36
C HIS A 33 21.38 2.61 23.92
N LEU A 34 20.16 2.08 24.14
CA LEU A 34 19.94 0.71 24.61
C LEU A 34 20.39 -0.34 23.59
N GLN A 35 20.18 -0.12 22.29
CA GLN A 35 20.61 -1.03 21.22
C GLN A 35 22.13 -1.07 21.06
N ASN A 36 22.80 0.09 21.09
CA ASN A 36 24.26 0.17 20.97
C ASN A 36 24.95 -0.43 22.20
N ALA A 37 24.46 -0.11 23.41
CA ALA A 37 24.97 -0.70 24.66
C ALA A 37 24.81 -2.23 24.66
N LEU A 38 23.72 -2.74 24.09
CA LEU A 38 23.51 -4.16 23.95
C LEU A 38 24.45 -4.81 22.93
N ALA A 39 24.60 -4.22 21.74
CA ALA A 39 25.45 -4.78 20.69
C ALA A 39 26.91 -4.90 21.16
N GLU A 40 27.36 -4.01 22.03
CA GLU A 40 28.65 -4.10 22.71
C GLU A 40 28.68 -5.19 23.79
N GLN A 41 27.63 -5.33 24.60
CA GLN A 41 27.56 -6.39 25.61
C GLN A 41 27.44 -7.80 25.01
N VAL A 42 26.63 -7.99 23.96
CA VAL A 42 26.50 -9.29 23.27
C VAL A 42 27.83 -9.70 22.63
N LYS A 43 28.59 -8.74 22.09
CA LYS A 43 29.96 -8.99 21.61
C LYS A 43 30.91 -9.41 22.73
N SER A 44 30.67 -8.97 23.97
CA SER A 44 31.48 -9.35 25.14
C SER A 44 31.11 -10.72 25.75
N ILE A 45 29.93 -11.26 25.42
CA ILE A 45 29.38 -12.48 26.06
C ILE A 45 29.82 -13.80 25.37
N ASN A 46 30.73 -13.80 24.38
CA ASN A 46 31.32 -15.08 23.98
C ASN A 46 32.70 -15.02 23.32
N PRO A 47 33.69 -15.70 23.93
CA PRO A 47 34.44 -16.66 23.10
C PRO A 47 34.37 -18.12 23.59
N GLU A 48 34.15 -18.43 24.88
CA GLU A 48 34.33 -19.80 25.37
C GLU A 48 33.21 -20.20 26.34
N GLY A 49 32.16 -20.80 25.77
CA GLY A 49 30.99 -21.25 26.50
C GLY A 49 31.31 -22.23 27.62
N LYS A 50 31.03 -21.82 28.86
CA LYS A 50 30.84 -22.67 30.05
C LYS A 50 30.10 -21.87 31.13
N ASP A 51 28.87 -21.52 30.79
CA ASP A 51 27.72 -21.35 31.68
C ASP A 51 26.70 -20.54 30.88
N GLU A 52 25.49 -21.09 30.75
CA GLU A 52 24.34 -20.32 30.30
C GLU A 52 24.05 -19.27 31.39
N ASP A 53 24.80 -18.19 31.34
CA ASP A 53 24.90 -17.21 32.40
C ASP A 53 23.51 -16.59 32.59
N LYS A 54 22.90 -16.81 33.77
CA LYS A 54 21.57 -16.25 34.13
C LYS A 54 21.50 -14.74 33.91
N LEU A 55 22.66 -14.08 33.94
CA LEU A 55 22.84 -12.66 33.63
C LEU A 55 22.48 -12.33 32.16
N GLY A 56 22.90 -13.16 31.19
CA GLY A 56 22.58 -12.97 29.78
C GLY A 56 21.09 -13.19 29.46
N VAL A 57 20.45 -14.15 30.12
CA VAL A 57 19.00 -14.39 29.98
C VAL A 57 18.19 -13.23 30.55
N GLU A 58 18.56 -12.70 31.72
CA GLU A 58 17.83 -11.59 32.34
C GLU A 58 18.01 -10.27 31.57
N GLN A 59 19.22 -10.02 31.06
CA GLN A 59 19.47 -8.90 30.14
C GLN A 59 18.63 -9.04 28.86
N LEU A 60 18.59 -10.24 28.25
CA LEU A 60 17.74 -10.51 27.09
C LEU A 60 16.26 -10.18 27.36
N LYS A 61 15.73 -10.58 28.51
CA LYS A 61 14.35 -10.23 28.91
C LYS A 61 14.15 -8.73 29.06
N GLN A 62 15.08 -8.01 29.67
CA GLN A 62 15.00 -6.55 29.83
C GLN A 62 14.95 -5.84 28.47
N LEU A 63 15.68 -6.35 27.47
CA LEU A 63 15.70 -5.78 26.12
C LEU A 63 14.41 -6.08 25.36
N VAL A 64 13.91 -7.30 25.47
CA VAL A 64 12.59 -7.65 24.92
C VAL A 64 11.53 -6.75 25.55
N ALA A 65 11.56 -6.51 26.86
CA ALA A 65 10.64 -5.61 27.55
C ALA A 65 10.79 -4.15 27.08
N ALA A 66 12.02 -3.63 26.96
CA ALA A 66 12.26 -2.27 26.45
C ALA A 66 11.76 -2.10 25.01
N ARG A 67 11.93 -3.13 24.17
CA ARG A 67 11.49 -3.17 22.77
C ARG A 67 9.97 -3.22 22.65
N VAL A 68 9.30 -4.01 23.49
CA VAL A 68 7.83 -4.03 23.60
C VAL A 68 7.31 -2.65 24.03
N ASN A 69 7.90 -2.06 25.07
CA ASN A 69 7.54 -0.72 25.53
C ASN A 69 7.72 0.35 24.44
N TYR A 70 8.77 0.24 23.63
CA TYR A 70 8.99 1.14 22.49
C TYR A 70 7.90 0.99 21.44
N LEU A 71 7.56 -0.23 21.03
CA LEU A 71 6.47 -0.48 20.09
C LEU A 71 5.13 0.01 20.64
N ASP A 72 4.87 -0.15 21.93
CA ASP A 72 3.64 0.36 22.55
C ASP A 72 3.57 1.88 22.51
N LYS A 73 4.68 2.59 22.79
CA LYS A 73 4.76 4.05 22.62
C LYS A 73 4.51 4.45 21.15
N LEU A 74 5.15 3.78 20.19
CA LEU A 74 4.92 4.03 18.76
C LEU A 74 3.47 3.82 18.36
N ASN A 75 2.83 2.75 18.85
CA ASN A 75 1.42 2.47 18.60
C ASN A 75 0.53 3.59 19.14
N GLN A 76 0.79 4.06 20.36
CA GLN A 76 0.03 5.17 20.96
C GLN A 76 0.17 6.47 20.15
N GLU A 77 1.39 6.83 19.76
CA GLU A 77 1.64 8.04 18.97
C GLU A 77 1.04 7.93 17.56
N PHE A 78 1.07 6.74 16.96
CA PHE A 78 0.42 6.48 15.67
C PHE A 78 -1.09 6.71 15.75
N ILE A 79 -1.75 6.17 16.79
CA ILE A 79 -3.19 6.35 16.98
C ILE A 79 -3.54 7.80 17.27
N ALA A 80 -2.79 8.47 18.16
CA ALA A 80 -2.98 9.88 18.44
C ALA A 80 -2.87 10.75 17.18
N SER A 81 -1.88 10.48 16.33
CA SER A 81 -1.64 11.22 15.09
C SER A 81 -2.70 10.99 14.01
N ASN A 82 -3.41 9.86 14.08
CA ASN A 82 -4.43 9.45 13.11
C ASN A 82 -5.86 9.47 13.67
N GLN A 83 -6.05 10.07 14.84
CA GLN A 83 -7.36 10.13 15.49
C GLN A 83 -8.47 10.73 14.61
N PRO A 84 -8.24 11.79 13.80
CA PRO A 84 -9.29 12.33 12.93
C PRO A 84 -9.84 11.32 11.92
N VAL A 85 -8.95 10.58 11.22
CA VAL A 85 -9.35 9.60 10.22
C VAL A 85 -9.94 8.32 10.85
N ILE A 86 -9.42 7.91 12.02
CA ILE A 86 -10.02 6.80 12.81
C ILE A 86 -11.44 7.16 13.24
N THR A 87 -11.64 8.38 13.74
CA THR A 87 -12.95 8.87 14.19
C THR A 87 -13.94 8.94 13.02
N LEU A 88 -13.49 9.44 11.85
CA LEU A 88 -14.30 9.48 10.63
C LEU A 88 -14.88 8.09 10.30
N PHE A 89 -14.05 7.06 10.24
CA PHE A 89 -14.53 5.74 9.83
C PHE A 89 -15.30 5.01 10.92
N ASN A 90 -14.98 5.24 12.19
CA ASN A 90 -15.73 4.66 13.30
C ASN A 90 -17.13 5.29 13.46
N GLY A 91 -17.27 6.60 13.26
CA GLY A 91 -18.56 7.30 13.39
C GLY A 91 -19.67 6.73 12.52
N ASN A 92 -19.32 6.26 11.32
CA ASN A 92 -20.28 5.73 10.34
C ASN A 92 -20.26 4.21 10.23
N LYS A 93 -19.56 3.49 11.12
CA LYS A 93 -19.40 2.03 11.04
C LYS A 93 -20.75 1.28 11.02
N HIS A 94 -21.73 1.78 11.76
CA HIS A 94 -23.07 1.19 11.87
C HIS A 94 -23.87 1.20 10.55
N LEU A 95 -23.46 1.99 9.56
CA LEU A 95 -24.09 2.04 8.23
C LEU A 95 -23.64 0.90 7.31
N TYR A 96 -22.64 0.12 7.71
CA TYR A 96 -22.00 -0.87 6.84
C TYR A 96 -22.03 -2.28 7.43
N ALA A 97 -22.30 -3.28 6.58
CA ALA A 97 -22.24 -4.70 6.94
C ALA A 97 -20.81 -5.15 7.26
N SER A 98 -19.84 -4.63 6.50
CA SER A 98 -18.42 -4.93 6.66
C SER A 98 -17.57 -3.75 6.18
N THR A 99 -16.34 -3.70 6.70
CA THR A 99 -15.30 -2.77 6.26
C THR A 99 -14.06 -3.57 5.92
N ASP A 100 -13.57 -3.42 4.70
CA ASP A 100 -12.24 -3.92 4.31
C ASP A 100 -11.26 -2.77 4.19
N THR A 101 -9.98 -3.03 4.41
CA THR A 101 -8.91 -2.07 4.12
C THR A 101 -8.00 -2.58 3.00
N TYR A 102 -7.42 -1.65 2.26
CA TYR A 102 -6.44 -1.89 1.21
C TYR A 102 -5.27 -0.92 1.34
N LEU A 103 -4.11 -1.31 0.80
CA LEU A 103 -2.90 -0.51 0.84
C LEU A 103 -2.76 0.34 -0.43
N PHE A 104 -3.14 1.61 -0.39
CA PHE A 104 -3.02 2.57 -1.49
C PHE A 104 -1.69 3.33 -1.46
N SER A 105 -0.60 2.60 -1.28
CA SER A 105 0.74 3.16 -1.08
C SER A 105 1.73 2.66 -2.12
N ASN A 106 2.84 3.37 -2.31
CA ASN A 106 3.95 2.87 -3.13
C ASN A 106 4.65 1.67 -2.49
N ARG A 107 4.41 1.37 -1.22
CA ARG A 107 4.91 0.19 -0.49
C ARG A 107 4.24 -1.12 -0.98
N GLN A 108 4.44 -1.49 -2.24
CA GLN A 108 3.85 -2.70 -2.84
C GLN A 108 4.83 -3.87 -3.02
N SER A 109 6.09 -3.71 -2.61
CA SER A 109 7.11 -4.76 -2.63
C SER A 109 8.04 -4.72 -1.40
N LEU A 110 8.92 -5.71 -1.28
CA LEU A 110 9.97 -5.71 -0.26
C LEU A 110 10.90 -4.51 -0.41
N SER A 111 11.30 -4.20 -1.64
CA SER A 111 12.20 -3.07 -1.91
C SER A 111 11.55 -1.74 -1.53
N ASP A 112 10.28 -1.56 -1.86
CA ASP A 112 9.56 -0.31 -1.56
C ASP A 112 9.41 -0.09 -0.07
N ASP A 113 8.94 -1.11 0.66
CA ASP A 113 8.72 -0.99 2.10
C ASP A 113 10.04 -0.81 2.85
N MET A 114 11.10 -1.52 2.43
CA MET A 114 12.43 -1.38 3.02
C MET A 114 13.05 -0.01 2.74
N THR A 115 12.93 0.49 1.52
CA THR A 115 13.46 1.81 1.13
C THR A 115 12.75 2.91 1.92
N ASN A 116 11.42 2.88 1.97
CA ASN A 116 10.67 3.87 2.73
C ASN A 116 10.86 3.73 4.25
N SER A 117 10.99 2.51 4.77
CA SER A 117 11.37 2.28 6.18
C SER A 117 12.71 2.92 6.50
N ASN A 118 13.72 2.71 5.65
CA ASN A 118 15.06 3.25 5.85
C ASN A 118 15.12 4.78 5.80
N ILE A 119 14.36 5.40 4.89
CA ILE A 119 14.27 6.85 4.75
C ILE A 119 13.55 7.46 5.96
N ASN A 120 12.44 6.84 6.37
CA ASN A 120 11.53 7.43 7.36
C ASN A 120 11.82 7.01 8.81
N LYS A 121 12.71 6.02 9.02
CA LYS A 121 13.02 5.43 10.34
C LYS A 121 11.78 4.93 11.09
N SER A 122 10.77 4.47 10.35
CA SER A 122 9.49 4.01 10.91
C SER A 122 9.43 2.52 11.18
N GLY A 123 10.37 1.73 10.64
CA GLY A 123 10.16 0.30 10.41
C GLY A 123 9.19 0.06 9.23
N SER A 124 8.78 -1.20 9.07
CA SER A 124 7.82 -1.60 8.02
C SER A 124 6.47 -0.90 8.20
N GLY A 125 5.93 -0.38 7.10
CA GLY A 125 4.62 0.28 7.08
C GLY A 125 3.47 -0.69 7.35
N PHE A 126 3.67 -1.99 7.11
CA PHE A 126 2.63 -3.02 7.23
C PHE A 126 2.16 -3.24 8.67
N HIS A 127 3.01 -2.98 9.67
CA HIS A 127 2.59 -2.98 11.07
C HIS A 127 1.53 -1.91 11.33
N TYR A 128 1.78 -0.67 10.91
CA TYR A 128 0.87 0.44 11.10
C TYR A 128 -0.41 0.32 10.27
N TYR A 129 -0.31 -0.27 9.07
CA TYR A 129 -1.48 -0.61 8.27
C TYR A 129 -2.43 -1.57 9.01
N ARG A 130 -1.88 -2.63 9.64
CA ARG A 130 -2.67 -3.58 10.44
C ARG A 130 -3.24 -2.90 11.67
N LEU A 131 -2.45 -2.06 12.34
CA LEU A 131 -2.87 -1.30 13.51
C LEU A 131 -4.04 -0.36 13.18
N PHE A 132 -3.95 0.38 12.08
CA PHE A 132 -5.05 1.24 11.58
C PHE A 132 -6.31 0.41 11.30
N SER A 133 -6.17 -0.69 10.54
CA SER A 133 -7.28 -1.58 10.19
C SER A 133 -8.00 -2.11 11.44
N GLN A 134 -7.24 -2.50 12.46
CA GLN A 134 -7.79 -2.94 13.74
C GLN A 134 -8.58 -1.83 14.44
N HIS A 135 -8.07 -0.59 14.47
CA HIS A 135 -8.70 0.53 15.18
C HIS A 135 -9.99 1.02 14.53
N ILE A 136 -10.19 0.76 13.24
CA ILE A 136 -11.46 1.02 12.55
C ILE A 136 -12.36 -0.22 12.45
N GLY A 137 -11.91 -1.35 13.01
CA GLY A 137 -12.62 -2.63 12.96
C GLY A 137 -12.81 -3.16 11.53
N ALA A 138 -11.79 -3.01 10.69
CA ALA A 138 -11.77 -3.46 9.30
C ALA A 138 -10.95 -4.75 9.13
N THR A 139 -11.27 -5.51 8.08
CA THR A 139 -10.49 -6.66 7.64
C THR A 139 -9.44 -6.21 6.63
N PRO A 140 -8.13 -6.35 6.92
CA PRO A 140 -7.09 -5.94 5.99
C PRO A 140 -6.99 -6.91 4.80
N SER A 141 -7.02 -6.35 3.60
CA SER A 141 -6.52 -7.02 2.40
C SER A 141 -4.99 -6.91 2.35
N PHE A 142 -4.35 -8.00 1.97
CA PHE A 142 -2.89 -8.10 1.77
C PHE A 142 -2.53 -8.34 0.32
N MET A 143 -3.43 -8.01 -0.61
CA MET A 143 -3.13 -7.96 -2.03
C MET A 143 -2.12 -6.84 -2.29
N LEU A 144 -0.93 -7.20 -2.77
CA LEU A 144 0.06 -6.25 -3.25
C LEU A 144 0.20 -6.32 -4.77
N MET A 145 0.61 -5.22 -5.40
CA MET A 145 0.82 -5.21 -6.86
C MET A 145 1.87 -6.24 -7.28
N SER A 146 2.92 -6.45 -6.48
CA SER A 146 3.92 -7.50 -6.72
C SER A 146 3.30 -8.91 -6.81
N ASP A 147 2.23 -9.20 -6.06
CA ASP A 147 1.49 -10.46 -6.19
C ASP A 147 0.78 -10.55 -7.56
N ILE A 148 0.17 -9.44 -8.03
CA ILE A 148 -0.49 -9.39 -9.34
C ILE A 148 0.52 -9.58 -10.47
N PHE A 149 1.62 -8.82 -10.48
CA PHE A 149 2.62 -8.88 -11.54
C PHE A 149 3.30 -10.25 -11.62
N THR A 150 3.53 -10.91 -10.49
CA THR A 150 4.12 -12.26 -10.44
C THR A 150 3.12 -13.41 -10.53
N ASN A 151 1.81 -13.14 -10.69
CA ASN A 151 0.75 -14.15 -10.62
C ASN A 151 0.75 -14.98 -9.32
N SER A 152 1.22 -14.39 -8.21
CA SER A 152 1.28 -15.05 -6.92
C SER A 152 -0.06 -14.97 -6.18
N PRO A 153 -0.36 -15.91 -5.26
CA PRO A 153 -1.47 -15.75 -4.31
C PRO A 153 -1.30 -14.46 -3.49
N TYR A 154 -2.39 -13.77 -3.20
CA TYR A 154 -2.37 -12.55 -2.40
C TYR A 154 -1.77 -12.77 -1.01
N GLY A 155 -0.91 -11.85 -0.60
CA GLY A 155 -0.17 -11.90 0.66
C GLY A 155 1.14 -12.67 0.57
N SER A 156 1.50 -13.22 -0.60
CA SER A 156 2.79 -13.89 -0.81
C SER A 156 3.95 -12.90 -0.63
N SER A 157 3.84 -11.71 -1.22
CA SER A 157 4.83 -10.65 -1.10
C SER A 157 4.89 -10.07 0.32
N LEU A 158 3.75 -9.96 1.01
CA LEU A 158 3.73 -9.61 2.44
C LEU A 158 4.45 -10.66 3.29
N LYS A 159 4.25 -11.96 3.03
CA LYS A 159 4.96 -13.03 3.75
C LYS A 159 6.47 -12.92 3.58
N VAL A 160 6.93 -12.54 2.38
CA VAL A 160 8.36 -12.24 2.14
C VAL A 160 8.79 -11.09 3.03
N ILE A 161 8.10 -9.94 2.99
CA ILE A 161 8.41 -8.76 3.82
C ILE A 161 8.53 -9.13 5.29
N LEU A 162 7.52 -9.79 5.86
CA LEU A 162 7.52 -10.20 7.27
C LEU A 162 8.69 -11.13 7.63
N GLY A 163 9.18 -11.93 6.67
CA GLY A 163 10.35 -12.79 6.87
C GLY A 163 11.64 -12.01 7.10
N PHE A 164 11.75 -10.79 6.56
CA PHE A 164 12.90 -9.90 6.71
C PHE A 164 12.84 -9.02 7.96
N LEU A 165 11.68 -8.94 8.61
CA LEU A 165 11.53 -8.13 9.82
C LEU A 165 12.07 -8.85 11.05
N ASP A 166 12.43 -8.04 12.02
CA ASP A 166 12.74 -8.44 13.38
C ASP A 166 11.56 -8.12 14.34
N ALA A 167 11.75 -8.36 15.64
CA ALA A 167 10.72 -8.17 16.63
C ALA A 167 10.36 -6.68 16.92
N ALA A 168 11.11 -5.69 16.41
CA ALA A 168 10.77 -4.25 16.53
C ALA A 168 10.10 -3.74 15.26
N ASN A 169 9.69 -4.63 14.35
CA ASN A 169 9.17 -4.22 13.06
C ASN A 169 10.22 -3.47 12.20
N ASP A 170 11.51 -3.74 12.42
CA ASP A 170 12.61 -3.21 11.60
C ASP A 170 13.23 -4.31 10.74
N TYR A 171 13.96 -3.93 9.70
CA TYR A 171 14.61 -4.86 8.78
C TYR A 171 15.88 -5.44 9.40
N ASP A 172 15.90 -6.76 9.56
CA ASP A 172 17.06 -7.48 10.06
C ASP A 172 18.22 -7.38 9.06
N ALA A 173 19.26 -6.63 9.44
CA ALA A 173 20.43 -6.39 8.60
C ALA A 173 21.15 -7.69 8.18
N ASN A 174 21.15 -8.72 9.03
CA ASN A 174 21.76 -10.01 8.70
C ASN A 174 20.94 -10.75 7.65
N LYS A 175 19.60 -10.75 7.77
CA LYS A 175 18.73 -11.36 6.76
C LYS A 175 18.84 -10.64 5.43
N VAL A 176 18.87 -9.30 5.43
CA VAL A 176 19.05 -8.49 4.22
C VAL A 176 20.41 -8.76 3.58
N LYS A 177 21.49 -8.79 4.37
CA LYS A 177 22.84 -9.11 3.90
C LYS A 177 22.89 -10.52 3.28
N ALA A 178 22.37 -11.53 3.99
CA ALA A 178 22.34 -12.90 3.49
C ALA A 178 21.53 -13.01 2.18
N ALA A 179 20.39 -12.33 2.07
CA ALA A 179 19.60 -12.31 0.84
C ALA A 179 20.37 -11.69 -0.33
N ARG A 180 21.11 -10.59 -0.10
CA ARG A 180 21.99 -9.98 -1.12
C ARG A 180 23.10 -10.93 -1.56
N GLU A 181 23.79 -11.56 -0.61
CA GLU A 181 24.86 -12.55 -0.89
C GLU A 181 24.35 -13.76 -1.69
N ASN A 182 23.08 -14.12 -1.49
CA ASN A 182 22.41 -15.21 -2.22
C ASN A 182 21.72 -14.75 -3.52
N ASN A 183 21.91 -13.51 -3.96
CA ASN A 183 21.24 -12.94 -5.14
C ASN A 183 19.71 -13.09 -5.12
N PHE A 184 19.11 -13.01 -3.93
CA PHE A 184 17.66 -13.08 -3.77
C PHE A 184 17.00 -11.92 -4.52
N LYS A 185 16.03 -12.24 -5.39
CA LYS A 185 15.21 -11.28 -6.10
C LYS A 185 13.79 -11.35 -5.55
N ALA A 186 13.38 -10.31 -4.83
CA ALA A 186 12.01 -10.20 -4.37
C ALA A 186 11.07 -9.95 -5.55
N PRO A 187 9.81 -10.41 -5.47
CA PRO A 187 8.74 -9.95 -6.35
C PRO A 187 8.65 -8.42 -6.35
N GLU A 188 8.59 -7.83 -7.53
CA GLU A 188 8.48 -6.39 -7.77
C GLU A 188 7.27 -6.11 -8.68
N TRP A 189 7.00 -4.84 -8.90
CA TRP A 189 5.87 -4.35 -9.70
C TRP A 189 6.28 -3.12 -10.50
N MET A 190 5.45 -2.73 -11.48
CA MET A 190 5.67 -1.52 -12.25
C MET A 190 5.14 -0.30 -11.49
N HIS A 191 6.04 0.56 -10.99
CA HIS A 191 5.66 1.77 -10.24
C HIS A 191 4.85 2.75 -11.10
N ASP A 192 3.59 2.98 -10.71
CA ASP A 192 2.71 3.99 -11.30
C ASP A 192 2.62 5.20 -10.36
N ARG A 193 3.19 6.33 -10.80
CA ARG A 193 3.31 7.56 -9.99
C ARG A 193 1.97 8.09 -9.49
N LEU A 194 0.90 7.94 -10.29
CA LEU A 194 -0.44 8.41 -9.94
C LEU A 194 -1.34 7.28 -9.40
N LYS A 195 -0.76 6.09 -9.17
CA LYS A 195 -1.40 4.95 -8.49
C LYS A 195 -2.73 4.49 -9.12
N LEU A 196 -2.96 4.75 -10.40
CA LEU A 196 -4.16 4.33 -11.12
C LEU A 196 -4.30 2.81 -11.12
N ILE A 197 -3.21 2.07 -11.39
CA ILE A 197 -3.27 0.59 -11.42
C ILE A 197 -3.56 0.00 -10.04
N ILE A 198 -3.12 0.65 -8.96
CA ILE A 198 -3.43 0.25 -7.58
C ILE A 198 -4.92 0.48 -7.29
N ALA A 199 -5.43 1.69 -7.60
CA ALA A 199 -6.83 2.03 -7.42
C ALA A 199 -7.74 1.05 -8.17
N PHE A 200 -7.44 0.81 -9.45
CA PHE A 200 -8.19 -0.11 -10.30
C PHE A 200 -8.20 -1.53 -9.72
N ALA A 201 -7.03 -2.10 -9.42
CA ALA A 201 -6.92 -3.45 -8.88
C ALA A 201 -7.73 -3.64 -7.59
N GLN A 202 -7.61 -2.70 -6.66
CA GLN A 202 -8.25 -2.81 -5.34
C GLN A 202 -9.76 -2.61 -5.41
N MET A 203 -10.24 -1.69 -6.26
CA MET A 203 -11.67 -1.53 -6.51
C MET A 203 -12.29 -2.81 -7.08
N PHE A 204 -11.66 -3.42 -8.09
CA PHE A 204 -12.18 -4.63 -8.71
C PHE A 204 -12.08 -5.86 -7.81
N ASP A 205 -11.01 -6.01 -7.04
CA ASP A 205 -10.91 -7.06 -6.03
C ASP A 205 -12.05 -6.98 -5.01
N PHE A 206 -12.34 -5.78 -4.50
CA PHE A 206 -13.46 -5.59 -3.57
C PHE A 206 -14.82 -5.86 -4.24
N ALA A 207 -15.05 -5.28 -5.42
CA ALA A 207 -16.30 -5.37 -6.14
C ALA A 207 -16.67 -6.81 -6.51
N GLN A 208 -15.69 -7.62 -6.93
CA GLN A 208 -15.91 -9.02 -7.33
C GLN A 208 -16.20 -9.97 -6.17
N ARG A 209 -15.90 -9.58 -4.92
CA ARG A 209 -16.32 -10.34 -3.73
C ARG A 209 -17.82 -10.24 -3.44
N PHE A 210 -18.49 -9.23 -4.01
CA PHE A 210 -19.91 -8.94 -3.76
C PHE A 210 -20.68 -8.65 -5.07
N PRO A 211 -20.72 -9.60 -6.03
CA PRO A 211 -21.28 -9.35 -7.36
C PRO A 211 -22.82 -9.24 -7.37
N ASP A 212 -23.50 -9.91 -6.43
CA ASP A 212 -24.96 -10.12 -6.45
C ASP A 212 -25.74 -9.17 -5.50
N ASP A 213 -25.10 -8.14 -4.95
CA ASP A 213 -25.75 -7.16 -4.06
C ASP A 213 -26.62 -6.19 -4.88
N ASN A 214 -27.75 -6.69 -5.37
CA ASN A 214 -28.66 -6.10 -6.36
C ASN A 214 -29.45 -4.85 -5.91
N GLY A 215 -29.07 -4.18 -4.82
CA GLY A 215 -29.87 -3.10 -4.22
C GLY A 215 -29.14 -1.78 -3.97
N GLU A 216 -27.89 -1.82 -3.51
CA GLU A 216 -27.13 -0.62 -3.13
C GLU A 216 -25.66 -0.75 -3.49
N LYS A 217 -25.11 0.28 -4.15
CA LYS A 217 -23.67 0.34 -4.44
C LYS A 217 -22.85 0.40 -3.16
N HIS A 218 -21.77 -0.34 -3.09
CA HIS A 218 -20.82 -0.28 -1.99
C HIS A 218 -19.97 0.99 -2.07
N ASP A 219 -19.45 1.46 -0.94
CA ASP A 219 -18.52 2.59 -0.93
C ASP A 219 -17.09 2.11 -1.03
N PHE A 220 -16.31 2.70 -1.91
CA PHE A 220 -14.87 2.52 -1.95
C PHE A 220 -14.20 3.86 -1.65
N PHE A 221 -13.47 3.96 -0.56
CA PHE A 221 -12.75 5.18 -0.17
C PHE A 221 -11.27 5.05 -0.53
N ILE A 222 -10.71 6.05 -1.20
CA ILE A 222 -9.26 6.19 -1.40
C ILE A 222 -8.78 7.40 -0.60
N LEU A 223 -7.74 7.20 0.21
CA LEU A 223 -7.12 8.21 1.04
C LEU A 223 -5.66 8.40 0.64
N ASP A 224 -5.29 9.64 0.39
CA ASP A 224 -3.93 10.06 0.03
C ASP A 224 -3.69 11.48 0.57
N ASP A 225 -2.46 11.84 0.90
CA ASP A 225 -2.12 13.21 1.30
C ASP A 225 -1.96 14.13 0.08
N LYS A 226 -1.62 13.58 -1.08
CA LYS A 226 -1.24 14.35 -2.27
C LYS A 226 -2.45 14.71 -3.11
N ALA A 227 -2.82 16.01 -3.06
CA ALA A 227 -3.84 16.58 -3.95
C ALA A 227 -3.58 16.23 -5.43
N GLN A 228 -2.34 16.33 -5.91
CA GLN A 228 -2.00 16.02 -7.30
C GLN A 228 -2.43 14.60 -7.73
N ILE A 229 -2.28 13.61 -6.85
CA ILE A 229 -2.68 12.22 -7.15
C ILE A 229 -4.20 12.13 -7.19
N LEU A 230 -4.88 12.69 -6.19
CA LEU A 230 -6.33 12.64 -6.08
C LEU A 230 -7.04 13.44 -7.18
N ASP A 231 -6.55 14.63 -7.52
CA ASP A 231 -7.07 15.47 -8.61
C ASP A 231 -6.98 14.73 -9.95
N ALA A 232 -5.82 14.13 -10.24
CA ALA A 232 -5.61 13.39 -11.49
C ALA A 232 -6.49 12.14 -11.56
N LEU A 233 -6.57 11.36 -10.47
CA LEU A 233 -7.45 10.18 -10.40
C LEU A 233 -8.92 10.57 -10.52
N HIS A 234 -9.36 11.64 -9.85
CA HIS A 234 -10.74 12.11 -9.93
C HIS A 234 -11.11 12.50 -11.36
N ALA A 235 -10.29 13.33 -11.99
CA ALA A 235 -10.52 13.78 -13.36
C ALA A 235 -10.54 12.61 -14.34
N TYR A 236 -9.58 11.68 -14.21
CA TYR A 236 -9.44 10.53 -15.10
C TYR A 236 -10.61 9.54 -14.94
N LEU A 237 -10.95 9.16 -13.70
CA LEU A 237 -12.04 8.21 -13.45
C LEU A 237 -13.43 8.80 -13.68
N LYS A 238 -13.58 10.13 -13.57
CA LYS A 238 -14.79 10.84 -14.01
C LYS A 238 -14.95 10.79 -15.53
N MET A 239 -13.85 10.87 -16.29
CA MET A 239 -13.84 10.73 -17.74
C MET A 239 -14.11 9.28 -18.20
N TYR A 240 -13.64 8.32 -17.41
CA TYR A 240 -13.72 6.88 -17.70
C TYR A 240 -14.45 6.09 -16.58
N PRO A 241 -15.75 6.33 -16.34
CA PRO A 241 -16.48 5.68 -15.25
C PRO A 241 -16.59 4.15 -15.42
N GLY A 242 -16.33 3.62 -16.61
CA GLY A 242 -16.22 2.19 -16.88
C GLY A 242 -15.02 1.50 -16.20
N LEU A 243 -14.04 2.26 -15.72
CA LEU A 243 -12.94 1.76 -14.90
C LEU A 243 -13.27 1.68 -13.40
N ILE A 244 -14.45 2.14 -12.99
CA ILE A 244 -14.98 1.93 -11.65
C ILE A 244 -16.06 0.83 -11.77
N PRO A 245 -16.00 -0.26 -10.99
CA PRO A 245 -16.99 -1.33 -11.06
C PRO A 245 -18.43 -0.82 -10.83
N SER A 246 -19.40 -1.36 -11.55
CA SER A 246 -20.79 -0.87 -11.54
C SER A 246 -21.48 -0.92 -10.17
N ASN A 247 -21.05 -1.82 -9.27
CA ASN A 247 -21.55 -1.91 -7.89
C ASN A 247 -20.78 -1.01 -6.90
N ILE A 248 -19.89 -0.12 -7.36
CA ILE A 248 -19.09 0.78 -6.52
C ILE A 248 -19.48 2.25 -6.71
N ARG A 249 -19.55 2.96 -5.58
CA ARG A 249 -19.44 4.41 -5.48
C ARG A 249 -18.06 4.75 -4.91
N LEU A 250 -17.24 5.45 -5.69
CA LEU A 250 -15.88 5.83 -5.33
C LEU A 250 -15.87 7.19 -4.61
N HIS A 251 -15.17 7.25 -3.49
CA HIS A 251 -14.92 8.45 -2.70
C HIS A 251 -13.41 8.69 -2.63
N LEU A 252 -12.98 9.88 -2.98
CA LEU A 252 -11.58 10.30 -2.78
C LEU A 252 -11.53 11.28 -1.61
N ILE A 253 -10.56 11.10 -0.72
CA ILE A 253 -10.39 11.92 0.48
C ILE A 253 -8.91 12.32 0.59
N ARG A 254 -8.64 13.63 0.65
CA ARG A 254 -7.31 14.11 1.03
C ARG A 254 -7.19 14.16 2.54
N TYR A 255 -6.11 13.57 3.06
CA TYR A 255 -5.78 13.57 4.49
C TYR A 255 -4.26 13.71 4.70
N GLU A 256 -3.85 14.78 5.38
CA GLU A 256 -2.42 15.15 5.55
C GLU A 256 -1.92 14.99 6.99
N GLY A 257 -2.74 14.42 7.87
CA GLY A 257 -2.49 14.42 9.30
C GLY A 257 -2.96 15.67 10.01
N SER A 258 -2.70 15.74 11.31
CA SER A 258 -3.15 16.82 12.19
C SER A 258 -2.21 18.02 12.25
N LEU A 259 -0.96 17.87 11.78
CA LEU A 259 0.07 18.89 11.85
C LEU A 259 0.74 19.09 10.48
N ASN A 260 1.06 20.34 10.17
CA ASN A 260 1.93 20.71 9.07
C ASN A 260 3.37 20.20 9.30
N PRO A 261 4.22 20.18 8.25
CA PRO A 261 5.63 19.83 8.38
C PRO A 261 6.40 20.70 9.37
N ASP A 262 5.95 21.91 9.70
CA ASP A 262 6.53 22.82 10.69
C ASP A 262 6.01 22.60 12.14
N GLY A 263 5.03 21.70 12.32
CA GLY A 263 4.41 21.36 13.60
C GLY A 263 3.19 22.20 13.96
N THR A 264 2.76 23.12 13.09
CA THR A 264 1.52 23.89 13.32
C THR A 264 0.27 23.03 13.05
N PRO A 265 -0.84 23.20 13.80
CA PRO A 265 -2.06 22.45 13.55
C PRO A 265 -2.71 22.76 12.19
N ILE A 266 -3.27 21.75 11.55
CA ILE A 266 -4.06 21.90 10.32
C ILE A 266 -5.54 22.05 10.71
N ALA A 267 -6.15 23.18 10.34
CA ALA A 267 -7.54 23.51 10.73
C ALA A 267 -8.58 22.55 10.11
N LYS A 268 -8.37 22.13 8.87
CA LYS A 268 -9.23 21.17 8.17
C LYS A 268 -8.37 20.05 7.61
N VAL A 269 -8.37 18.91 8.28
CA VAL A 269 -7.51 17.77 7.94
C VAL A 269 -8.14 16.83 6.89
N ILE A 270 -9.44 16.95 6.65
CA ILE A 270 -10.20 16.08 5.74
C ILE A 270 -10.82 16.91 4.62
N HIS A 271 -10.48 16.60 3.38
CA HIS A 271 -11.09 17.21 2.20
C HIS A 271 -11.72 16.13 1.32
N TYR A 272 -13.01 16.30 1.03
CA TYR A 272 -13.78 15.38 0.20
C TYR A 272 -13.83 15.87 -1.24
N TYR A 273 -13.68 14.93 -2.17
CA TYR A 273 -14.05 15.11 -3.56
C TYR A 273 -15.50 14.69 -3.77
N THR A 274 -16.13 15.20 -4.84
CA THR A 274 -17.46 14.72 -5.25
C THR A 274 -17.39 13.23 -5.59
N PRO A 275 -18.24 12.36 -5.00
CA PRO A 275 -18.20 10.93 -5.27
C PRO A 275 -18.44 10.59 -6.75
N LEU A 276 -17.82 9.52 -7.23
CA LEU A 276 -17.95 9.03 -8.61
C LEU A 276 -18.74 7.72 -8.64
N GLU A 277 -19.67 7.63 -9.59
CA GLU A 277 -20.53 6.46 -9.77
C GLU A 277 -19.90 5.51 -10.80
N GLY A 278 -19.67 4.26 -10.43
CA GLY A 278 -19.13 3.28 -11.34
C GLY A 278 -20.12 2.73 -12.36
N THR A 279 -19.61 2.42 -13.55
CA THR A 279 -20.37 1.83 -14.67
C THR A 279 -19.66 0.62 -15.30
N GLY A 280 -18.56 0.15 -14.69
CA GLY A 280 -17.72 -0.92 -15.20
C GLY A 280 -18.33 -2.32 -15.08
N ASN A 281 -17.91 -3.22 -15.97
CA ASN A 281 -18.31 -4.62 -15.96
C ASN A 281 -17.63 -5.37 -14.81
N LEU A 282 -18.39 -6.04 -13.95
CA LEU A 282 -17.85 -6.82 -12.83
C LEU A 282 -17.13 -8.09 -13.27
N ASN A 283 -17.51 -8.66 -14.41
CA ASN A 283 -16.97 -9.92 -14.91
C ASN A 283 -15.78 -9.66 -15.85
N ILE A 284 -14.72 -9.06 -15.30
CA ILE A 284 -13.44 -8.86 -15.99
C ILE A 284 -12.33 -9.60 -15.27
N ASP A 285 -11.30 -10.01 -16.00
CA ASP A 285 -10.02 -10.41 -15.40
C ASP A 285 -9.21 -9.14 -15.10
N TYR A 286 -9.45 -8.54 -13.93
CA TYR A 286 -8.79 -7.28 -13.58
C TYR A 286 -7.27 -7.43 -13.41
N LYS A 287 -6.76 -8.63 -13.11
CA LYS A 287 -5.31 -8.87 -13.04
C LYS A 287 -4.69 -8.78 -14.42
N ALA A 288 -5.32 -9.40 -15.41
CA ALA A 288 -4.91 -9.25 -16.80
C ALA A 288 -5.03 -7.79 -17.28
N GLU A 289 -6.09 -7.08 -16.89
CA GLU A 289 -6.25 -5.67 -17.25
C GLU A 289 -5.18 -4.77 -16.62
N VAL A 290 -4.80 -4.97 -15.36
CA VAL A 290 -3.68 -4.26 -14.73
C VAL A 290 -2.38 -4.44 -15.53
N LYS A 291 -2.10 -5.67 -15.99
CA LYS A 291 -0.91 -5.97 -16.80
C LYS A 291 -1.01 -5.35 -18.19
N ASN A 292 -2.21 -5.31 -18.77
CA ASN A 292 -2.49 -4.61 -20.01
C ASN A 292 -2.24 -3.10 -19.89
N MET A 293 -2.78 -2.46 -18.84
CA MET A 293 -2.53 -1.05 -18.53
C MET A 293 -1.03 -0.75 -18.43
N ALA A 294 -0.29 -1.62 -17.73
CA ALA A 294 1.16 -1.54 -17.63
C ALA A 294 1.86 -1.64 -18.99
N ALA A 295 1.52 -2.65 -19.80
CA ALA A 295 2.11 -2.86 -21.12
C ALA A 295 1.87 -1.69 -22.07
N VAL A 296 0.63 -1.18 -22.13
CA VAL A 296 0.27 0.00 -22.92
C VAL A 296 1.07 1.22 -22.48
N THR A 297 1.15 1.44 -21.16
CA THR A 297 1.83 2.59 -20.58
C THR A 297 3.32 2.56 -20.95
N ILE A 298 4.02 1.44 -20.73
CA ILE A 298 5.45 1.29 -21.07
C ILE A 298 5.72 1.68 -22.53
N VAL A 299 4.95 1.13 -23.47
CA VAL A 299 5.15 1.38 -24.90
C VAL A 299 4.91 2.85 -25.24
N LYS A 300 3.82 3.45 -24.72
CA LYS A 300 3.48 4.84 -25.00
C LYS A 300 4.43 5.83 -24.33
N THR A 301 4.94 5.53 -23.13
CA THR A 301 5.98 6.33 -22.47
C THR A 301 7.22 6.43 -23.36
N VAL A 302 7.69 5.30 -23.89
CA VAL A 302 8.88 5.28 -24.78
C VAL A 302 8.60 5.95 -26.12
N GLN A 303 7.42 5.76 -26.71
CA GLN A 303 7.02 6.45 -27.94
C GLN A 303 6.92 7.98 -27.77
N SER A 304 6.65 8.46 -26.55
CA SER A 304 6.66 9.88 -26.22
C SER A 304 8.06 10.47 -26.03
N GLY A 305 9.11 9.66 -26.17
CA GLY A 305 10.51 10.07 -26.00
C GLY A 305 11.00 10.06 -24.56
N THR A 306 10.26 9.44 -23.64
CA THR A 306 10.71 9.25 -22.25
C THR A 306 11.36 7.87 -22.12
N ASP A 307 12.64 7.86 -21.78
CA ASP A 307 13.38 6.62 -21.55
C ASP A 307 12.93 5.95 -20.25
N LEU A 308 12.51 4.69 -20.35
CA LEU A 308 12.34 3.82 -19.19
C LEU A 308 13.60 2.99 -19.03
N ILE A 309 14.24 3.09 -17.86
CA ILE A 309 15.51 2.41 -17.59
C ILE A 309 15.46 1.66 -16.27
N THR A 310 16.21 0.56 -16.21
CA THR A 310 16.53 -0.14 -14.96
C THR A 310 17.57 0.64 -14.14
N PRO A 311 17.79 0.30 -12.85
CA PRO A 311 18.86 0.90 -12.04
C PRO A 311 20.27 0.71 -12.62
N ASP A 312 20.49 -0.32 -13.43
CA ASP A 312 21.74 -0.55 -14.17
C ASP A 312 21.74 0.05 -15.59
N CYS A 313 20.89 1.05 -15.82
CA CYS A 313 20.79 1.85 -17.05
C CYS A 313 20.45 1.05 -18.32
N ARG A 314 19.78 -0.11 -18.20
CA ARG A 314 19.29 -0.85 -19.37
C ARG A 314 17.94 -0.30 -19.80
N PRO A 315 17.74 -0.04 -21.10
CA PRO A 315 16.47 0.48 -21.60
C PRO A 315 15.37 -0.60 -21.53
N ILE A 316 14.16 -0.14 -21.28
CA ILE A 316 12.92 -0.92 -21.31
C ILE A 316 11.98 -0.24 -22.31
N SER A 317 11.63 -0.97 -23.35
CA SER A 317 10.77 -0.49 -24.45
C SER A 317 9.42 -1.20 -24.53
N ASN A 318 9.25 -2.29 -23.78
CA ASN A 318 8.06 -3.12 -23.81
C ASN A 318 7.90 -3.92 -22.51
N TYR A 319 6.74 -4.56 -22.37
CA TYR A 319 6.38 -5.34 -21.18
C TYR A 319 7.29 -6.54 -20.94
N GLU A 320 7.74 -7.24 -22.00
CA GLU A 320 8.63 -8.40 -21.85
C GLU A 320 9.98 -7.99 -21.25
N GLN A 321 10.55 -6.88 -21.71
CA GLN A 321 11.79 -6.34 -21.15
C GLN A 321 11.60 -5.89 -19.69
N ALA A 322 10.47 -5.26 -19.37
CA ALA A 322 10.14 -4.93 -18.00
C ALA A 322 10.03 -6.19 -17.13
N TYR A 323 9.33 -7.22 -17.60
CA TYR A 323 9.19 -8.50 -16.90
C TYR A 323 10.54 -9.19 -16.66
N VAL A 324 11.43 -9.23 -17.67
CA VAL A 324 12.79 -9.77 -17.53
C VAL A 324 13.63 -8.97 -16.52
N ALA A 325 13.40 -7.66 -16.45
CA ALA A 325 13.97 -6.79 -15.42
C ALA A 325 13.26 -6.90 -14.06
N ASN A 326 12.31 -7.83 -13.90
CA ASN A 326 11.47 -7.96 -12.72
C ASN A 326 10.78 -6.64 -12.37
N PHE A 327 10.32 -5.90 -13.39
CA PHE A 327 9.69 -4.58 -13.29
C PHE A 327 10.48 -3.52 -12.51
N ASN A 328 11.76 -3.75 -12.19
CA ASN A 328 12.62 -2.80 -11.50
C ASN A 328 13.09 -1.74 -12.49
N CYS A 329 12.29 -0.68 -12.64
CA CYS A 329 12.47 0.37 -13.62
C CYS A 329 11.99 1.73 -13.09
N SER A 330 12.29 2.80 -13.81
CA SER A 330 11.76 4.14 -13.52
C SER A 330 10.23 4.16 -13.53
N GLU A 331 9.65 5.01 -12.70
CA GLU A 331 8.19 5.17 -12.60
C GLU A 331 7.54 5.55 -13.93
N VAL A 332 6.31 5.08 -14.11
CA VAL A 332 5.45 5.44 -15.24
C VAL A 332 4.27 6.29 -14.78
N ASN A 333 3.57 6.93 -15.73
CA ASN A 333 2.30 7.59 -15.48
C ASN A 333 1.19 6.93 -16.31
N CYS A 334 0.40 6.06 -15.69
CA CYS A 334 -0.66 5.35 -16.40
C CYS A 334 -1.80 6.27 -16.85
N ILE A 335 -2.10 7.34 -16.11
CA ILE A 335 -3.17 8.30 -16.47
C ILE A 335 -2.85 9.01 -17.79
N ASP A 336 -1.60 9.38 -18.02
CA ASP A 336 -1.20 10.10 -19.23
C ASP A 336 -1.35 9.22 -20.48
N HIS A 337 -1.05 7.92 -20.36
CA HIS A 337 -0.83 7.04 -21.51
C HIS A 337 -1.95 6.04 -21.77
N TYR A 338 -2.57 5.45 -20.74
CA TYR A 338 -3.59 4.43 -20.91
C TYR A 338 -4.98 5.03 -21.15
N ARG A 339 -5.73 4.45 -22.08
CA ARG A 339 -7.14 4.73 -22.33
C ARG A 339 -7.92 3.40 -22.31
N PRO A 340 -9.14 3.35 -21.74
CA PRO A 340 -9.91 2.10 -21.71
C PRO A 340 -10.08 1.52 -23.11
N GLY A 341 -9.76 0.23 -23.26
CA GLY A 341 -9.80 -0.48 -24.54
C GLY A 341 -8.50 -0.45 -25.33
N ASP A 342 -7.47 0.30 -24.89
CA ASP A 342 -6.12 0.12 -25.40
C ASP A 342 -5.64 -1.31 -25.12
N ILE A 343 -4.95 -1.91 -26.08
CA ILE A 343 -4.42 -3.28 -25.97
C ILE A 343 -2.90 -3.23 -26.07
N GLY A 344 -2.24 -3.68 -25.01
CA GLY A 344 -0.80 -3.87 -24.93
C GLY A 344 -0.42 -5.31 -25.29
N SER A 345 0.77 -5.50 -25.86
CA SER A 345 1.34 -6.83 -26.03
C SER A 345 1.85 -7.34 -24.68
N VAL A 346 1.03 -8.13 -23.98
CA VAL A 346 1.39 -8.81 -22.72
C VAL A 346 1.87 -10.22 -23.06
N ALA A 347 3.01 -10.32 -23.75
CA ALA A 347 3.68 -11.61 -23.92
C ALA A 347 4.54 -11.86 -22.68
N GLU A 348 3.98 -12.52 -21.65
CA GLU A 348 4.80 -13.05 -20.58
C GLU A 348 5.71 -14.14 -21.18
N PRO A 349 7.04 -14.02 -21.04
CA PRO A 349 7.91 -15.08 -21.51
C PRO A 349 7.51 -16.33 -20.72
N ARG A 350 7.23 -17.42 -21.44
CA ARG A 350 6.92 -18.71 -20.80
C ARG A 350 8.00 -18.92 -19.74
N PRO A 351 7.64 -19.20 -18.47
CA PRO A 351 8.63 -19.40 -17.43
C PRO A 351 9.64 -20.38 -18.00
N GLN A 352 10.86 -19.90 -18.23
CA GLN A 352 11.92 -20.75 -18.74
C GLN A 352 11.93 -21.91 -17.75
N LYS A 353 11.63 -23.13 -18.23
CA LYS A 353 11.80 -24.32 -17.41
C LYS A 353 13.24 -24.22 -16.95
N VAL A 354 13.45 -23.80 -15.71
CA VAL A 354 14.77 -23.75 -15.11
C VAL A 354 15.22 -25.18 -15.27
N ASN A 355 16.18 -25.40 -16.18
CA ASN A 355 16.67 -26.73 -16.47
C ASN A 355 16.99 -27.31 -15.11
N GLU A 356 16.23 -28.33 -14.70
CA GLU A 356 16.50 -29.08 -13.50
C GLU A 356 17.85 -29.73 -13.76
N ILE A 357 18.93 -29.01 -13.42
CA ILE A 357 20.23 -29.61 -13.19
C ILE A 357 19.91 -30.73 -12.22
N SER A 358 20.10 -31.96 -12.67
CA SER A 358 19.80 -33.19 -11.96
C SER A 358 20.60 -33.22 -10.65
N ALA A 359 20.09 -32.52 -9.65
CA ALA A 359 20.60 -32.54 -8.30
C ALA A 359 20.01 -33.78 -7.64
N THR A 360 20.84 -34.80 -7.53
CA THR A 360 20.65 -35.95 -6.67
C THR A 360 20.05 -35.53 -5.32
N SER A 361 18.81 -35.94 -5.07
CA SER A 361 18.25 -36.31 -3.77
C SER A 361 18.88 -35.61 -2.54
N SER A 362 18.62 -34.32 -2.35
CA SER A 362 18.60 -33.71 -1.02
C SER A 362 17.42 -32.74 -0.97
N LYS A 363 16.67 -32.80 0.14
CA LYS A 363 15.41 -32.07 0.34
C LYS A 363 15.59 -30.59 0.01
N LYS A 364 14.95 -30.10 -1.06
CA LYS A 364 14.90 -28.68 -1.38
C LYS A 364 13.95 -27.98 -0.40
N GLU A 365 14.47 -27.53 0.73
CA GLU A 365 13.81 -26.50 1.52
C GLU A 365 13.87 -25.18 0.75
N SER A 366 12.72 -24.50 0.65
CA SER A 366 12.62 -23.18 0.05
C SER A 366 13.53 -22.19 0.77
N PHE A 367 14.04 -21.16 0.08
CA PHE A 367 14.90 -20.15 0.71
C PHE A 367 14.24 -19.54 1.96
N MET A 368 12.92 -19.34 1.94
CA MET A 368 12.18 -18.84 3.11
C MET A 368 12.14 -19.85 4.26
N GLU A 369 12.07 -21.15 3.99
CA GLU A 369 12.21 -22.20 5.02
C GLU A 369 13.65 -22.25 5.57
N ARG A 370 14.66 -22.10 4.71
CA ARG A 370 16.07 -21.98 5.14
C ARG A 370 16.32 -20.74 5.99
N MET A 371 15.73 -19.61 5.64
CA MET A 371 15.81 -18.38 6.45
C MET A 371 15.04 -18.51 7.76
N GLY A 372 13.91 -19.22 7.79
CA GLY A 372 13.20 -19.57 9.02
C GLY A 372 13.97 -20.54 9.92
N SER A 373 14.71 -21.48 9.32
CA SER A 373 15.57 -22.47 9.98
C SER A 373 16.89 -21.87 10.51
N LEU A 374 17.44 -20.85 9.84
CA LEU A 374 18.61 -20.11 10.31
C LEU A 374 18.39 -19.43 11.67
N ALA A 375 17.14 -19.02 11.98
CA ALA A 375 16.77 -18.52 13.30
C ALA A 375 16.77 -19.61 14.39
N GLN A 376 16.65 -20.90 14.01
CA GLN A 376 16.75 -22.05 14.92
C GLN A 376 18.18 -22.62 15.02
N MET A 377 19.03 -22.44 14.01
CA MET A 377 20.43 -22.91 14.02
C MET A 377 21.41 -22.06 14.84
N VAL A 378 20.99 -20.92 15.39
CA VAL A 378 21.80 -20.15 16.36
C VAL A 378 21.84 -20.84 17.75
N VAL A 379 21.08 -21.93 17.95
CA VAL A 379 21.20 -22.80 19.14
C VAL A 379 21.82 -24.15 18.75
N GLY A 380 23.15 -24.21 18.77
CA GLY A 380 23.93 -25.41 19.08
C GLY A 380 24.21 -26.43 17.95
N LYS A 381 25.47 -26.48 17.51
CA LYS A 381 26.37 -27.64 17.71
C LYS A 381 27.78 -27.31 17.21
N GLY A 382 28.69 -27.12 18.17
CA GLY A 382 30.11 -26.98 17.90
C GLY A 382 30.68 -28.24 17.26
N LYS A 383 31.38 -28.05 16.13
CA LYS A 383 32.46 -28.94 15.71
C LYS A 383 33.71 -28.11 15.54
N GLU A 384 34.61 -28.35 16.46
CA GLU A 384 36.00 -27.92 16.56
C GLU A 384 36.74 -28.20 15.24
N LYS A 385 37.39 -27.17 14.68
CA LYS A 385 38.47 -27.31 13.70
C LYS A 385 39.51 -26.21 13.93
N ASP A 386 40.76 -26.66 13.92
CA ASP A 386 42.00 -25.92 14.17
C ASP A 386 42.21 -24.66 13.30
N PRO A 387 43.00 -23.68 13.78
CA PRO A 387 43.19 -22.41 13.11
C PRO A 387 44.31 -22.49 12.06
N GLU A 388 44.00 -22.06 10.83
CA GLU A 388 45.01 -21.78 9.82
C GLU A 388 45.16 -20.26 9.58
N LYS A 389 46.41 -19.84 9.46
CA LYS A 389 46.90 -18.46 9.51
C LYS A 389 46.53 -17.63 8.27
N GLY A 390 46.06 -16.41 8.53
CA GLY A 390 46.59 -15.18 7.92
C GLY A 390 46.19 -14.82 6.48
N LYS A 391 45.55 -13.65 6.32
CA LYS A 391 46.10 -12.48 5.61
C LYS A 391 45.08 -11.34 5.57
N GLU A 392 45.49 -10.20 6.14
CA GLU A 392 44.87 -8.89 5.98
C GLU A 392 44.85 -8.48 4.51
N ARG A 393 43.71 -7.92 4.08
CA ARG A 393 43.64 -7.00 2.93
C ARG A 393 42.65 -5.90 3.27
N ASP A 394 43.20 -4.72 3.52
CA ASP A 394 42.50 -3.45 3.46
C ASP A 394 41.92 -3.27 2.07
N THR A 395 40.62 -2.98 1.99
CA THR A 395 40.00 -2.39 0.81
C THR A 395 38.99 -1.35 1.27
N GLU A 396 39.46 -0.10 1.33
CA GLU A 396 38.61 1.08 1.19
C GLU A 396 37.84 0.96 -0.14
N MET A 397 36.51 1.00 -0.09
CA MET A 397 35.69 1.29 -1.27
C MET A 397 34.58 2.29 -0.95
N GLY A 398 34.88 3.52 -1.37
CA GLY A 398 34.00 4.50 -2.00
C GLY A 398 32.49 4.40 -1.78
N MET A 399 31.96 5.30 -0.96
CA MET A 399 30.54 5.65 -0.98
C MET A 399 30.17 6.36 -2.29
N SER A 400 29.14 5.83 -2.95
CA SER A 400 28.48 6.38 -4.14
C SER A 400 27.72 7.68 -3.83
N LYS A 401 27.75 8.61 -4.79
CA LYS A 401 27.34 10.02 -4.74
C LYS A 401 25.81 10.29 -4.68
N TYR A 402 24.99 9.40 -4.11
CA TYR A 402 23.53 9.57 -4.07
C TYR A 402 22.94 10.00 -2.70
N ALA A 403 23.79 10.31 -1.71
CA ALA A 403 23.35 10.68 -0.35
C ALA A 403 23.49 12.19 0.00
N GLN A 404 23.64 13.09 -0.97
CA GLN A 404 23.76 14.53 -0.71
C GLN A 404 22.60 15.33 -1.31
N LYS A 405 21.39 15.18 -0.75
CA LYS A 405 20.33 16.21 -0.81
C LYS A 405 19.16 15.95 0.14
N ALA A 406 19.44 15.61 1.40
CA ALA A 406 18.48 15.85 2.48
C ALA A 406 18.83 17.20 3.12
N LYS A 407 18.06 18.23 2.81
CA LYS A 407 18.20 19.56 3.43
C LYS A 407 17.91 19.43 4.92
N SER A 408 18.80 19.99 5.73
CA SER A 408 18.63 20.22 7.16
C SER A 408 17.34 20.97 7.45
N PHE A 409 16.53 20.45 8.38
CA PHE A 409 15.48 21.22 9.02
C PHE A 409 16.10 22.18 10.05
N PRO A 410 15.62 23.44 10.17
CA PRO A 410 16.16 24.38 11.13
C PRO A 410 15.84 23.96 12.57
N THR A 411 16.88 23.95 13.40
CA THR A 411 16.81 23.77 14.87
C THR A 411 15.94 24.87 15.49
N GLN A 412 15.06 24.51 16.44
CA GLN A 412 14.23 25.47 17.17
C GLN A 412 15.09 26.48 17.97
N PRO A 413 14.67 27.76 18.04
CA PRO A 413 15.27 28.71 18.97
C PRO A 413 14.83 28.43 20.41
N GLN A 414 15.78 28.51 21.34
CA GLN A 414 15.58 28.33 22.78
C GLN A 414 14.60 29.37 23.34
N ALA A 415 13.69 28.91 24.19
CA ALA A 415 12.73 29.73 24.91
C ALA A 415 13.43 30.66 25.91
N ALA A 416 13.22 31.96 25.77
CA ALA A 416 13.57 32.95 26.80
C ALA A 416 12.42 33.06 27.81
N THR A 417 12.77 33.02 29.09
CA THR A 417 11.89 33.24 30.25
C THR A 417 11.38 34.68 30.34
N PRO A 418 10.17 34.93 30.89
CA PRO A 418 9.61 36.26 30.97
C PRO A 418 10.11 37.00 32.22
N THR A 419 10.55 38.24 32.04
CA THR A 419 10.78 39.18 33.16
C THR A 419 9.58 40.11 33.29
N VAL A 420 9.02 40.15 34.49
CA VAL A 420 7.95 41.05 34.93
C VAL A 420 8.55 42.41 35.33
N LEU A 421 8.04 43.52 34.80
CA LEU A 421 7.69 44.77 35.52
C LEU A 421 7.36 45.91 34.53
N GLY A 422 6.38 46.76 34.87
CA GLY A 422 6.47 48.20 34.54
C GLY A 422 5.26 48.87 33.90
N LYS A 423 4.51 49.61 34.75
CA LYS A 423 3.39 50.52 34.50
C LYS A 423 3.57 51.61 33.42
N ALA A 424 2.42 51.92 32.80
CA ALA A 424 1.82 53.24 32.54
C ALA A 424 2.27 54.16 31.37
N SER A 425 1.23 54.75 30.78
CA SER A 425 1.07 56.12 30.23
C SER A 425 0.96 56.30 28.71
N SER A 426 -0.14 56.98 28.35
CA SER A 426 -0.30 58.04 27.34
C SER A 426 -0.32 57.71 25.83
N LEU A 427 -1.54 57.89 25.28
CA LEU A 427 -1.85 58.43 23.95
C LEU A 427 -1.08 59.75 23.67
N PRO A 428 -0.76 60.07 22.40
CA PRO A 428 -1.67 60.80 21.47
C PRO A 428 -1.66 60.15 20.06
N GLY A 429 -2.56 60.36 19.10
CA GLY A 429 -3.45 61.47 18.75
C GLY A 429 -3.15 61.93 17.31
N VAL A 430 -3.93 61.46 16.32
CA VAL A 430 -4.46 62.17 15.11
C VAL A 430 -3.43 62.80 14.13
N THR A 431 -3.33 62.45 12.83
CA THR A 431 -4.21 62.81 11.68
C THR A 431 -3.74 62.12 10.37
N PRO A 432 -4.54 62.15 9.26
CA PRO A 432 -4.54 61.17 8.18
C PRO A 432 -3.80 61.59 6.91
N ASN A 433 -3.57 60.64 5.98
CA ASN A 433 -3.44 60.95 4.57
C ASN A 433 -4.17 59.89 3.71
N PRO A 434 -4.92 60.28 2.66
CA PRO A 434 -5.79 59.42 1.86
C PRO A 434 -5.13 58.93 0.56
N GLU A 435 -5.91 58.16 -0.23
CA GLU A 435 -5.67 57.73 -1.63
C GLU A 435 -4.77 56.48 -1.79
N LEU A 436 -5.11 55.41 -2.52
CA LEU A 436 -6.00 55.24 -3.67
C LEU A 436 -6.31 53.73 -3.88
N ASN A 437 -7.58 53.39 -4.14
CA ASN A 437 -8.19 52.39 -5.07
C ASN A 437 -7.56 50.99 -5.27
N SER A 438 -8.30 49.91 -4.95
CA SER A 438 -9.23 49.13 -5.81
C SER A 438 -8.50 47.89 -6.37
N ASP A 439 -8.97 46.64 -6.34
CA ASP A 439 -10.32 46.07 -6.38
C ASP A 439 -10.36 44.77 -5.54
N SER A 440 -11.46 44.58 -4.81
CA SER A 440 -11.82 43.33 -4.13
C SER A 440 -13.22 42.94 -4.56
N ASP A 441 -13.34 41.84 -5.30
CA ASP A 441 -14.64 41.18 -5.50
C ASP A 441 -14.87 40.19 -4.34
N ASP A 442 -15.81 40.59 -3.49
CA ASP A 442 -16.40 39.81 -2.42
C ASP A 442 -17.21 38.63 -2.96
N TYR A 443 -16.95 37.43 -2.43
CA TYR A 443 -17.86 36.29 -2.50
C TYR A 443 -18.67 36.26 -1.20
N ASP A 444 -19.93 36.66 -1.28
CA ASP A 444 -20.90 36.57 -0.19
C ASP A 444 -21.49 35.14 -0.12
N VAL A 445 -21.58 34.62 1.11
CA VAL A 445 -21.99 33.27 1.48
C VAL A 445 -23.20 33.40 2.39
N THR A 446 -24.42 33.29 1.86
CA THR A 446 -25.60 32.92 2.68
C THR A 446 -26.75 32.37 1.82
N ALA A 447 -27.27 31.19 2.22
CA ALA A 447 -28.65 30.64 2.04
C ALA A 447 -28.56 29.11 1.78
N LEU A 448 -28.61 28.28 2.82
CA LEU A 448 -29.80 27.66 3.43
C LEU A 448 -30.57 26.69 2.52
N ASP A 449 -30.44 25.42 2.89
CA ASP A 449 -31.26 24.24 2.58
C ASP A 449 -32.76 24.48 2.88
N PRO A 450 -33.71 23.86 2.13
CA PRO A 450 -34.36 22.69 2.73
C PRO A 450 -34.82 21.56 1.79
N LEU A 451 -34.92 20.39 2.42
CA LEU A 451 -35.48 19.09 2.04
C LEU A 451 -36.91 19.06 1.41
N MET A 452 -37.10 18.06 0.54
CA MET A 452 -38.29 17.52 -0.16
C MET A 452 -39.34 16.84 0.76
N PRO A 453 -40.47 16.19 0.30
CA PRO A 453 -41.26 16.23 -0.97
C PRO A 453 -42.82 16.24 -0.79
N ALA A 454 -43.61 16.45 -1.88
CA ALA A 454 -44.86 15.72 -2.23
C ALA A 454 -45.53 16.22 -3.55
N PRO A 455 -46.37 15.41 -4.25
CA PRO A 455 -46.60 15.42 -5.71
C PRO A 455 -48.05 15.81 -6.13
N PRO A 456 -48.56 15.47 -7.35
CA PRO A 456 -48.20 15.95 -8.68
C PRO A 456 -49.37 16.71 -9.34
N LYS A 457 -49.09 17.55 -10.34
CA LYS A 457 -50.11 17.95 -11.33
C LYS A 457 -49.56 17.86 -12.75
N SER A 458 -50.28 17.06 -13.53
CA SER A 458 -50.24 16.96 -14.98
C SER A 458 -50.43 18.32 -15.66
N THR A 459 -49.67 18.59 -16.71
CA THR A 459 -50.22 18.99 -18.02
C THR A 459 -49.16 18.84 -19.10
N SER A 460 -49.61 18.26 -20.19
CA SER A 460 -49.01 18.14 -21.52
C SER A 460 -48.54 19.47 -22.11
N SER A 461 -47.39 19.47 -22.77
CA SER A 461 -47.27 20.00 -24.14
C SER A 461 -45.94 19.62 -24.78
N SER A 462 -46.08 19.15 -26.01
CA SER A 462 -45.08 18.81 -27.01
C SER A 462 -44.11 19.92 -27.37
N SER A 463 -42.83 19.58 -27.52
CA SER A 463 -42.03 20.02 -28.67
C SER A 463 -40.77 19.16 -28.81
N SER A 464 -40.66 18.56 -29.99
CA SER A 464 -39.51 17.89 -30.60
C SER A 464 -38.24 18.73 -30.61
N ILE A 465 -37.05 18.09 -30.55
CA ILE A 465 -36.01 18.14 -31.60
C ILE A 465 -34.71 17.40 -31.16
N THR A 466 -34.35 16.39 -31.98
CA THR A 466 -33.05 15.75 -32.28
C THR A 466 -32.12 15.22 -31.17
N HIS A 467 -32.16 13.90 -30.99
CA HIS A 467 -31.00 13.09 -30.59
C HIS A 467 -30.29 12.54 -31.84
N HIS A 468 -29.00 12.84 -31.99
CA HIS A 468 -28.12 12.15 -32.94
C HIS A 468 -27.72 10.78 -32.38
N SER A 469 -28.26 9.70 -32.95
CA SER A 469 -27.80 8.33 -32.72
C SER A 469 -26.82 7.92 -33.82
N PHE A 470 -25.53 7.87 -33.48
CA PHE A 470 -24.53 7.16 -34.26
C PHE A 470 -24.41 5.75 -33.68
N PHE A 471 -24.94 4.75 -34.39
CA PHE A 471 -24.34 3.42 -34.62
C PHE A 471 -25.29 2.64 -35.54
N LYS A 472 -24.85 2.38 -36.78
CA LYS A 472 -25.53 1.48 -37.72
C LYS A 472 -25.27 0.04 -37.32
N ALA A 473 -26.33 -0.75 -37.20
CA ALA A 473 -26.27 -2.20 -37.13
C ALA A 473 -25.73 -2.78 -38.44
N SER A 474 -24.64 -3.54 -38.37
CA SER A 474 -24.11 -4.29 -39.51
C SER A 474 -24.93 -5.57 -39.70
N THR A 475 -25.44 -5.74 -40.91
CA THR A 475 -26.17 -6.88 -41.43
C THR A 475 -25.34 -8.17 -41.40
N LYS A 476 -25.94 -9.25 -40.89
CA LYS A 476 -25.50 -10.64 -41.09
C LYS A 476 -25.60 -11.03 -42.57
N PRO A 477 -24.68 -11.85 -43.09
CA PRO A 477 -24.98 -12.78 -44.16
C PRO A 477 -25.31 -14.15 -43.57
N THR A 478 -26.48 -14.64 -43.96
CA THR A 478 -26.98 -16.00 -43.75
C THR A 478 -26.32 -16.94 -44.76
N GLY A 479 -25.89 -18.12 -44.29
CA GLY A 479 -25.78 -19.31 -45.15
C GLY A 479 -24.39 -19.94 -45.25
N MET A 480 -24.12 -20.93 -44.40
CA MET A 480 -23.68 -22.26 -44.85
C MET A 480 -23.64 -23.23 -43.66
N THR A 481 -24.55 -24.20 -43.69
CA THR A 481 -24.53 -25.43 -42.90
C THR A 481 -23.45 -26.37 -43.42
N THR A 482 -22.60 -26.94 -42.57
CA THR A 482 -22.60 -28.39 -42.23
C THR A 482 -21.45 -28.77 -41.28
N THR A 483 -21.85 -29.57 -40.27
CA THR A 483 -21.15 -30.70 -39.63
C THR A 483 -19.92 -30.50 -38.72
N ALA A 484 -20.18 -30.68 -37.42
CA ALA A 484 -19.57 -31.70 -36.55
C ALA A 484 -18.04 -31.71 -36.41
N ARG A 485 -17.53 -30.86 -35.52
CA ARG A 485 -16.45 -31.17 -34.55
C ARG A 485 -16.23 -29.93 -33.70
N GLU A 486 -16.56 -30.01 -32.42
CA GLU A 486 -15.99 -29.23 -31.28
C GLU A 486 -17.01 -29.19 -30.13
N ALA A 487 -17.23 -30.35 -29.53
CA ALA A 487 -17.80 -30.47 -28.19
C ALA A 487 -16.93 -31.46 -27.40
N SER A 488 -15.69 -31.06 -27.15
CA SER A 488 -14.78 -31.73 -26.21
C SER A 488 -13.58 -30.80 -26.03
N LEU A 489 -13.56 -30.03 -24.93
CA LEU A 489 -12.36 -29.52 -24.23
C LEU A 489 -12.66 -28.35 -23.25
N LEU A 490 -13.82 -28.33 -22.58
CA LEU A 490 -14.06 -27.40 -21.46
C LEU A 490 -14.84 -28.10 -20.33
N SER A 491 -14.24 -29.13 -19.72
CA SER A 491 -14.73 -29.67 -18.44
C SER A 491 -13.65 -30.42 -17.64
N LYS A 492 -12.52 -29.78 -17.35
CA LYS A 492 -11.59 -30.29 -16.32
C LYS A 492 -10.99 -29.11 -15.56
N HIS A 493 -11.66 -28.72 -14.48
CA HIS A 493 -11.10 -28.28 -13.20
C HIS A 493 -12.23 -27.72 -12.33
N ARG A 494 -13.06 -28.61 -11.77
CA ARG A 494 -13.74 -28.36 -10.50
C ARG A 494 -13.15 -29.32 -9.49
N GLY A 495 -12.47 -28.75 -8.51
CA GLY A 495 -11.85 -29.47 -7.41
C GLY A 495 -12.90 -30.23 -6.59
N VAL A 496 -12.52 -31.45 -6.23
CA VAL A 496 -13.24 -32.37 -5.38
C VAL A 496 -13.35 -31.78 -3.97
N ILE A 497 -14.57 -31.58 -3.49
CA ILE A 497 -14.87 -31.38 -2.07
C ILE A 497 -15.03 -32.78 -1.47
N ASN A 498 -14.14 -33.16 -0.56
CA ASN A 498 -14.29 -34.36 0.25
C ASN A 498 -15.45 -34.16 1.21
N LYS A 499 -16.52 -34.95 1.04
CA LYS A 499 -17.54 -35.17 2.06
C LYS A 499 -17.05 -36.24 3.03
N GLU A 500 -17.11 -35.95 4.33
CA GLU A 500 -17.04 -36.96 5.39
C GLU A 500 -18.24 -37.91 5.29
N PRO A 501 -18.10 -39.21 5.64
CA PRO A 501 -19.20 -40.14 5.64
C PRO A 501 -19.95 -40.13 6.97
N ASP A 502 -21.27 -39.95 6.86
CA ASP A 502 -22.26 -40.24 7.90
C ASP A 502 -22.16 -41.71 8.35
N LYS A 503 -22.15 -41.91 9.66
CA LYS A 503 -22.34 -43.23 10.28
C LYS A 503 -23.75 -43.29 10.85
N GLU A 504 -24.63 -44.02 10.18
CA GLU A 504 -25.82 -44.63 10.79
C GLU A 504 -25.52 -46.10 11.10
N GLY A 505 -25.93 -46.54 12.29
CA GLY A 505 -25.76 -47.89 12.80
C GLY A 505 -26.55 -48.06 14.08
N ASP A 506 -27.86 -48.27 13.90
CA ASP A 506 -28.89 -48.60 14.88
C ASP A 506 -28.61 -49.92 15.63
N ASN A 507 -28.90 -49.96 16.93
CA ASN A 507 -29.53 -51.10 17.63
C ASN A 507 -29.79 -50.78 19.12
N SER A 508 -31.09 -50.65 19.42
CA SER A 508 -31.91 -50.78 20.65
C SER A 508 -31.42 -51.70 21.82
N PRO A 509 -32.10 -51.85 23.01
CA PRO A 509 -33.44 -51.36 23.43
C PRO A 509 -33.66 -50.90 24.92
N THR A 510 -34.68 -50.05 25.14
CA THR A 510 -35.66 -49.98 26.29
C THR A 510 -35.18 -49.78 27.76
N PRO A 511 -36.08 -49.61 28.75
CA PRO A 511 -37.03 -48.50 28.98
C PRO A 511 -36.94 -47.93 30.43
N HIS A 512 -37.39 -46.69 30.65
CA HIS A 512 -38.18 -46.24 31.81
C HIS A 512 -38.61 -44.78 31.66
#